data_AF-A0A949DJX2-F1
#
_entry.id   AF-A0A949DJX2-F1
#
_cell.length_a   1.000
_cell.length_b   1.000
_cell.length_c   1.000
_cell.angle_alpha   90.00
_cell.angle_beta   90.00
_cell.angle_gamma   90.00
#
_symmetry.space_group_name_H-M   'P 1'
#
loop_
_entity.id
_entity.type
_entity.pdbx_description
1 polymer ?
#
loop_
_entity_poly.entity_id
_entity_poly.type
_entity_poly.pdbx_seq_one_letter_code
_entity_poly.pdbx_strand_id
1 'polypeptide(L)'
;MKKYSFTLFILLFVSGLTFVSCGSDDNTTAQTLDEEQNATFTPAPMISELRSRILFSNPYANIPAQCYIETSFGTQNACLFCHSNAAAKQKLGSTLAQAGFDEYIGNLQLEYAFGPADRFSVSPNINPWENTITPHKLDEAFAKLGIDADAWDMKSYIQTDNWQAAYNKKRGDAKVSNSGIKDDAFRLFPALNPSALPAQDDGFVRTTNGDEAIFSDQKGHNTGWRAVNFMPYGIFTPHTGSVSGIYIRLDAKFMQESNGTFSLDIYKQNLELLEQAIQDRIQNDVTHYVGKASDEPLHRGL
;
A
#
# COMPACT_ATOMS: atom_id res chain seq x y z
N MET A 1 -34.82 44.47 -43.29
CA MET A 1 -33.89 43.34 -43.54
C MET A 1 -32.64 43.88 -44.23
N LYS A 2 -31.62 44.25 -43.45
CA LYS A 2 -30.37 44.85 -43.96
C LYS A 2 -29.32 43.75 -44.08
N LYS A 3 -28.79 43.56 -45.30
CA LYS A 3 -27.67 42.66 -45.61
C LYS A 3 -26.37 43.31 -45.15
N TYR A 4 -25.59 42.63 -44.32
CA TYR A 4 -24.20 43.00 -44.03
C TYR A 4 -23.26 42.03 -44.76
N SER A 5 -22.36 42.61 -45.55
CA SER A 5 -21.21 41.95 -46.17
C SER A 5 -20.06 42.02 -45.16
N PHE A 6 -19.37 40.90 -44.92
CA PHE A 6 -18.15 40.88 -44.10
C PHE A 6 -17.01 40.29 -44.93
N THR A 7 -16.01 41.12 -45.19
CA THR A 7 -14.79 40.81 -45.92
C THR A 7 -13.78 40.13 -44.99
N LEU A 8 -13.21 39.02 -45.46
CA LEU A 8 -12.23 38.18 -44.77
C LEU A 8 -10.82 38.78 -44.87
N PHE A 9 -10.13 38.96 -43.74
CA PHE A 9 -8.69 39.27 -43.70
C PHE A 9 -7.93 38.04 -43.18
N ILE A 10 -7.05 37.48 -44.02
CA ILE A 10 -6.13 36.38 -43.68
C ILE A 10 -4.78 37.01 -43.34
N LEU A 11 -4.25 36.71 -42.16
CA LEU A 11 -2.90 37.07 -41.74
C LEU A 11 -2.05 35.79 -41.65
N LEU A 12 -1.08 35.70 -42.56
CA LEU A 12 -0.02 34.68 -42.62
C LEU A 12 1.08 35.05 -41.61
N PHE A 13 1.46 34.11 -40.75
CA PHE A 13 2.67 34.20 -39.94
C PHE A 13 3.61 33.04 -40.31
N VAL A 14 4.80 33.39 -40.78
CA VAL A 14 5.91 32.50 -41.15
C VAL A 14 7.06 32.79 -40.20
N SER A 15 7.50 31.78 -39.46
CA SER A 15 8.82 31.68 -38.82
C SER A 15 8.99 30.21 -38.42
N GLY A 16 10.10 29.50 -38.59
CA GLY A 16 11.45 29.79 -39.06
C GLY A 16 12.30 28.63 -38.52
N LEU A 17 12.45 27.56 -39.30
CA LEU A 17 13.32 26.43 -38.93
C LEU A 17 14.78 26.87 -38.97
N THR A 18 15.53 26.58 -37.91
CA THR A 18 17.00 26.59 -37.94
C THR A 18 17.52 25.19 -37.58
N PHE A 19 18.24 24.60 -38.53
CA PHE A 19 19.08 23.43 -38.37
C PHE A 19 20.53 23.91 -38.17
N VAL A 20 21.21 23.47 -37.11
CA VAL A 20 22.68 23.44 -36.96
C VAL A 20 23.00 22.21 -36.11
N SER A 21 23.39 21.09 -36.74
CA SER A 21 24.76 20.60 -37.01
C SER A 21 25.49 20.06 -35.78
N CYS A 22 25.83 18.77 -35.84
CA CYS A 22 26.82 18.11 -34.99
C CYS A 22 28.19 18.78 -35.18
N GLY A 23 28.88 19.01 -34.07
CA GLY A 23 30.29 19.36 -34.01
C GLY A 23 30.89 18.69 -32.79
N SER A 24 31.63 17.62 -33.02
CA SER A 24 32.55 16.99 -32.07
C SER A 24 33.76 17.89 -31.89
N ASP A 25 34.03 18.33 -30.66
CA ASP A 25 35.36 18.70 -30.21
C ASP A 25 35.46 18.48 -28.70
N ASP A 26 36.37 17.57 -28.33
CA ASP A 26 36.82 17.33 -26.97
C ASP A 26 37.41 18.62 -26.40
N ASN A 27 36.83 19.12 -25.32
CA ASN A 27 37.61 19.88 -24.36
C ASN A 27 37.12 19.64 -22.94
N THR A 28 37.96 18.91 -22.21
CA THR A 28 37.77 18.45 -20.85
C THR A 28 37.89 19.63 -19.89
N THR A 29 36.76 20.18 -19.45
CA THR A 29 36.67 20.91 -18.19
C THR A 29 35.75 20.12 -17.27
N ALA A 30 36.38 19.43 -16.32
CA ALA A 30 35.71 18.78 -15.21
C ALA A 30 34.91 19.83 -14.43
N GLN A 31 33.62 19.94 -14.73
CA GLN A 31 32.67 20.56 -13.82
C GLN A 31 32.51 19.60 -12.65
N THR A 32 33.04 20.02 -11.51
CA THR A 32 32.82 19.44 -10.19
C THR A 32 31.31 19.25 -9.96
N LEU A 33 30.88 18.00 -9.85
CA LEU A 33 29.51 17.55 -9.61
C LEU A 33 29.06 17.73 -8.14
N ASP A 34 29.59 18.73 -7.43
CA ASP A 34 29.50 18.79 -5.96
C ASP A 34 28.56 19.90 -5.41
N GLU A 35 27.76 20.59 -6.23
CA GLU A 35 26.92 21.70 -5.73
C GLU A 35 25.39 21.55 -5.91
N GLU A 36 24.86 20.45 -6.46
CA GLU A 36 23.41 20.33 -6.71
C GLU A 36 22.64 19.35 -5.79
N GLN A 37 23.25 18.79 -4.74
CA GLN A 37 22.57 17.82 -3.86
C GLN A 37 22.60 18.19 -2.37
N ASN A 38 22.05 19.35 -2.04
CA ASN A 38 21.55 19.60 -0.68
C ASN A 38 20.34 20.53 -0.65
N ALA A 39 19.43 20.38 -1.61
CA ALA A 39 18.10 20.96 -1.48
C ALA A 39 17.36 20.24 -0.34
N THR A 40 17.27 20.89 0.81
CA THR A 40 16.39 20.51 1.91
C THR A 40 14.95 20.57 1.42
N PHE A 41 14.42 19.43 0.98
CA PHE A 41 13.04 19.33 0.52
C PHE A 41 12.07 19.52 1.70
N THR A 42 11.27 20.58 1.66
CA THR A 42 10.20 20.81 2.63
C THR A 42 9.10 19.76 2.45
N PRO A 43 8.71 19.00 3.49
CA PRO A 43 7.66 17.98 3.38
C PRO A 43 6.33 18.58 2.93
N ALA A 44 5.79 18.12 1.80
CA ALA A 44 4.47 18.51 1.32
C ALA A 44 3.37 17.57 1.85
N PRO A 45 2.23 18.10 2.35
CA PRO A 45 1.13 17.26 2.83
C PRO A 45 0.48 16.45 1.69
N MET A 46 -0.18 15.35 2.05
CA MET A 46 -1.04 14.64 1.11
C MET A 46 -2.34 15.42 0.92
N ILE A 47 -2.64 15.82 -0.32
CA ILE A 47 -3.90 16.46 -0.69
C ILE A 47 -4.70 15.43 -1.49
N SER A 48 -5.85 15.01 -0.98
CA SER A 48 -6.75 14.06 -1.65
C SER A 48 -8.01 14.76 -2.16
N GLU A 49 -8.55 14.27 -3.27
CA GLU A 49 -9.86 14.67 -3.79
C GLU A 49 -10.86 13.51 -3.70
N LEU A 50 -12.07 13.79 -3.23
CA LEU A 50 -13.15 12.80 -3.23
C LEU A 50 -13.60 12.54 -4.67
N ARG A 51 -13.48 11.30 -5.13
CA ARG A 51 -14.03 10.83 -6.41
C ARG A 51 -15.23 9.93 -6.16
N SER A 52 -16.33 10.20 -6.87
CA SER A 52 -17.52 9.36 -6.77
C SER A 52 -17.27 8.00 -7.44
N ARG A 53 -17.68 6.92 -6.76
CA ARG A 53 -17.48 5.53 -7.21
C ARG A 53 -18.24 5.21 -8.50
N ILE A 54 -19.34 5.91 -8.77
CA ILE A 54 -20.14 5.73 -10.00
C ILE A 54 -19.40 6.18 -11.27
N LEU A 55 -18.30 6.94 -11.12
CA LEU A 55 -17.52 7.43 -12.25
C LEU A 55 -16.41 6.46 -12.68
N PHE A 56 -16.23 5.35 -11.96
CA PHE A 56 -15.19 4.39 -12.28
C PHE A 56 -15.62 3.50 -13.45
N SER A 57 -14.73 3.37 -14.44
CA SER A 57 -14.92 2.46 -15.57
C SER A 57 -14.92 0.98 -15.14
N ASN A 58 -14.14 0.65 -14.11
CA ASN A 58 -14.25 -0.59 -13.37
C ASN A 58 -15.19 -0.36 -12.17
N PRO A 59 -16.43 -0.89 -12.18
CA PRO A 59 -17.38 -0.61 -11.12
C PRO A 59 -16.83 -1.05 -9.77
N TYR A 60 -17.03 -0.20 -8.76
CA TYR A 60 -16.57 -0.47 -7.40
C TYR A 60 -17.43 -1.56 -6.74
N ALA A 61 -16.80 -2.63 -6.25
CA ALA A 61 -17.48 -3.60 -5.38
C ALA A 61 -17.57 -3.09 -3.94
N ASN A 62 -18.77 -3.06 -3.39
CA ASN A 62 -19.05 -2.54 -2.05
C ASN A 62 -18.62 -3.48 -0.91
N ILE A 63 -18.49 -4.78 -1.20
CA ILE A 63 -17.86 -5.75 -0.31
C ILE A 63 -16.67 -6.39 -1.04
N PRO A 64 -15.60 -6.80 -0.32
CA PRO A 64 -14.47 -7.49 -0.93
C PRO A 64 -14.90 -8.77 -1.66
N ALA A 65 -14.15 -9.16 -2.70
CA ALA A 65 -14.43 -10.37 -3.50
C ALA A 65 -14.55 -11.64 -2.62
N GLN A 66 -13.74 -11.72 -1.56
CA GLN A 66 -13.70 -12.81 -0.58
C GLN A 66 -15.00 -12.96 0.22
N CYS A 67 -15.89 -11.96 0.19
CA CYS A 67 -17.18 -11.99 0.87
C CYS A 67 -18.31 -12.48 -0.05
N TYR A 68 -18.11 -12.52 -1.37
CA TYR A 68 -19.04 -13.09 -2.35
C TYR A 68 -18.83 -14.60 -2.49
N ILE A 69 -19.08 -15.34 -1.41
CA ILE A 69 -18.85 -16.79 -1.33
C ILE A 69 -20.16 -17.58 -1.33
N GLU A 70 -20.09 -18.85 -1.72
CA GLU A 70 -21.16 -19.82 -1.46
C GLU A 70 -21.28 -20.02 0.06
N THR A 71 -22.50 -19.88 0.59
CA THR A 71 -22.74 -19.82 2.04
C THR A 71 -23.12 -21.19 2.63
N SER A 72 -23.00 -22.25 1.84
CA SER A 72 -23.46 -23.62 2.08
C SER A 72 -24.87 -23.64 2.65
N PHE A 73 -25.80 -23.02 1.92
CA PHE A 73 -27.19 -22.81 2.33
C PHE A 73 -27.34 -22.12 3.70
N GLY A 74 -26.46 -21.17 4.01
CA GLY A 74 -26.46 -20.41 5.27
C GLY A 74 -25.71 -21.07 6.43
N THR A 75 -25.04 -22.20 6.23
CA THR A 75 -24.23 -22.86 7.27
C THR A 75 -22.82 -22.28 7.43
N GLN A 76 -22.37 -21.50 6.45
CA GLN A 76 -21.10 -20.78 6.48
C GLN A 76 -21.34 -19.28 6.38
N ASN A 77 -20.59 -18.50 7.16
CA ASN A 77 -20.62 -17.03 7.09
C ASN A 77 -19.25 -16.39 7.31
N ALA A 78 -18.60 -16.04 6.20
CA ALA A 78 -17.29 -15.39 6.22
C ALA A 78 -17.30 -14.01 6.90
N CYS A 79 -18.46 -13.35 6.99
CA CYS A 79 -18.58 -12.04 7.62
C CYS A 79 -18.27 -12.11 9.12
N LEU A 80 -18.63 -13.22 9.79
CA LEU A 80 -18.46 -13.39 11.24
C LEU A 80 -17.00 -13.40 11.71
N PHE A 81 -16.06 -13.67 10.80
CA PHE A 81 -14.63 -13.66 11.13
C PHE A 81 -14.11 -12.24 11.38
N CYS A 82 -14.64 -11.25 10.66
CA CYS A 82 -14.26 -9.84 10.83
C CYS A 82 -15.29 -9.07 11.68
N HIS A 83 -16.57 -9.42 11.55
CA HIS A 83 -17.69 -8.77 12.24
C HIS A 83 -18.10 -9.54 13.48
N SER A 84 -17.15 -9.68 14.42
CA SER A 84 -17.38 -10.35 15.70
C SER A 84 -17.74 -9.37 16.81
N ASN A 85 -18.55 -9.83 17.77
CA ASN A 85 -18.91 -9.05 18.95
C ASN A 85 -17.70 -8.68 19.82
N ALA A 86 -16.66 -9.52 19.87
CA ALA A 86 -15.49 -9.28 20.70
C ALA A 86 -14.70 -8.05 20.20
N ALA A 87 -14.31 -8.04 18.93
CA ALA A 87 -13.61 -6.91 18.33
C ALA A 87 -14.45 -5.63 18.34
N ALA A 88 -15.76 -5.74 18.05
CA ALA A 88 -16.67 -4.59 18.07
C ALA A 88 -16.85 -3.98 19.47
N LYS A 89 -17.02 -4.79 20.51
CA LYS A 89 -17.12 -4.33 21.91
C LYS A 89 -15.86 -3.60 22.36
N GLN A 90 -14.70 -4.12 21.94
CA GLN A 90 -13.41 -3.53 22.29
C GLN A 90 -13.05 -2.34 21.39
N LYS A 91 -13.80 -2.08 20.31
CA LYS A 91 -13.54 -1.04 19.30
C LYS A 91 -12.24 -1.25 18.52
N LEU A 92 -11.83 -2.51 18.31
CA LEU A 92 -10.60 -2.88 17.60
C LEU A 92 -10.84 -2.96 16.09
N GLY A 93 -11.27 -1.85 15.48
CA GLY A 93 -11.40 -1.73 14.02
C GLY A 93 -12.63 -2.40 13.38
N SER A 94 -13.37 -3.26 14.09
CA SER A 94 -14.68 -3.72 13.63
C SER A 94 -15.78 -2.79 14.16
N THR A 95 -16.33 -1.94 13.28
CA THR A 95 -17.45 -1.05 13.63
C THR A 95 -18.81 -1.75 13.58
N LEU A 96 -18.85 -2.98 13.06
CA LEU A 96 -20.09 -3.75 12.87
C LEU A 96 -20.00 -5.01 13.73
N ALA A 97 -20.79 -5.02 14.79
CA ALA A 97 -20.95 -6.19 15.64
C ALA A 97 -21.76 -7.28 14.93
N GLN A 98 -21.69 -8.51 15.44
CA GLN A 98 -22.47 -9.63 14.95
C GLN A 98 -23.96 -9.40 15.26
N ALA A 99 -24.83 -10.13 14.55
CA ALA A 99 -26.25 -10.19 14.83
C ALA A 99 -26.60 -10.38 16.32
N GLY A 100 -27.62 -9.66 16.76
CA GLY A 100 -28.05 -9.59 18.16
C GLY A 100 -27.34 -8.53 19.01
N PHE A 101 -26.25 -7.91 18.54
CA PHE A 101 -25.62 -6.77 19.23
C PHE A 101 -26.07 -5.42 18.67
N ASP A 102 -26.38 -5.34 17.37
CA ASP A 102 -27.03 -4.21 16.73
C ASP A 102 -28.24 -4.71 15.92
N GLU A 103 -29.43 -4.19 16.23
CA GLU A 103 -30.70 -4.64 15.65
C GLU A 103 -30.84 -4.25 14.17
N TYR A 104 -30.12 -3.21 13.72
CA TYR A 104 -30.24 -2.66 12.37
C TYR A 104 -29.19 -3.22 11.40
N ILE A 105 -27.95 -3.40 11.85
CA ILE A 105 -26.82 -3.80 10.99
C ILE A 105 -26.33 -5.21 11.32
N GLY A 106 -26.51 -5.70 12.55
CA GLY A 106 -26.12 -7.05 12.91
C GLY A 106 -26.93 -8.11 12.16
N ASN A 107 -28.24 -7.90 12.04
CA ASN A 107 -29.15 -8.85 11.37
C ASN A 107 -28.91 -8.96 9.87
N LEU A 108 -28.44 -7.89 9.22
CA LEU A 108 -28.02 -7.89 7.82
C LEU A 108 -26.94 -8.95 7.51
N GLN A 109 -26.09 -9.27 8.48
CA GLN A 109 -25.07 -10.31 8.33
C GLN A 109 -25.66 -11.73 8.33
N LEU A 110 -26.76 -11.98 9.07
CA LEU A 110 -27.46 -13.27 9.06
C LEU A 110 -28.27 -13.44 7.78
N GLU A 111 -28.89 -12.35 7.35
CA GLU A 111 -29.78 -12.34 6.18
C GLU A 111 -29.01 -12.21 4.86
N TYR A 112 -27.69 -12.00 4.90
CA TYR A 112 -26.87 -11.68 3.73
C TYR A 112 -27.45 -10.52 2.91
N ALA A 113 -27.96 -9.51 3.62
CA ALA A 113 -28.59 -8.36 3.02
C ALA A 113 -27.70 -7.13 3.22
N PHE A 114 -27.32 -6.45 2.14
CA PHE A 114 -26.48 -5.27 2.23
C PHE A 114 -27.22 -4.00 1.80
N GLY A 115 -27.19 -2.98 2.66
CA GLY A 115 -27.69 -1.65 2.34
C GLY A 115 -26.77 -0.94 1.34
N PRO A 116 -27.29 -0.26 0.31
CA PRO A 116 -26.45 0.52 -0.60
C PRO A 116 -25.82 1.70 0.14
N ALA A 117 -24.60 2.07 -0.25
CA ALA A 117 -23.88 3.21 0.34
C ALA A 117 -24.62 4.55 0.16
N ASP A 118 -25.35 4.69 -0.96
CA ASP A 118 -26.29 5.76 -1.22
C ASP A 118 -27.39 5.28 -2.19
N ARG A 119 -28.38 6.14 -2.48
CA ARG A 119 -29.51 5.83 -3.38
C ARG A 119 -29.14 5.66 -4.86
N PHE A 120 -27.89 5.95 -5.24
CA PHE A 120 -27.39 5.87 -6.62
C PHE A 120 -26.45 4.69 -6.82
N SER A 121 -26.07 4.01 -5.73
CA SER A 121 -25.19 2.86 -5.75
C SER A 121 -25.97 1.58 -6.06
N VAL A 122 -25.38 0.72 -6.88
CA VAL A 122 -25.89 -0.64 -7.09
C VAL A 122 -25.91 -1.38 -5.75
N SER A 123 -26.94 -2.22 -5.54
CA SER A 123 -27.05 -3.04 -4.34
C SER A 123 -25.75 -3.83 -4.13
N PRO A 124 -25.13 -3.80 -2.93
CA PRO A 124 -23.93 -4.59 -2.67
C PRO A 124 -24.15 -6.11 -2.74
N ASN A 125 -25.41 -6.57 -2.74
CA ASN A 125 -25.77 -7.97 -3.00
C ASN A 125 -25.38 -8.42 -4.42
N ILE A 126 -25.10 -7.49 -5.33
CA ILE A 126 -24.63 -7.76 -6.69
C ILE A 126 -23.10 -7.59 -6.70
N ASN A 127 -22.37 -8.65 -7.05
CA ASN A 127 -20.92 -8.56 -7.30
C ASN A 127 -20.67 -8.02 -8.71
N PRO A 128 -20.13 -6.79 -8.87
CA PRO A 128 -19.81 -6.27 -10.20
C PRO A 128 -18.58 -6.94 -10.85
N TRP A 129 -17.77 -7.65 -10.07
CA TRP A 129 -16.56 -8.34 -10.55
C TRP A 129 -16.89 -9.79 -10.90
N GLU A 130 -17.76 -10.00 -11.89
CA GLU A 130 -18.26 -11.33 -12.26
C GLU A 130 -17.12 -12.32 -12.58
N ASN A 131 -16.02 -11.85 -13.17
CA ASN A 131 -14.85 -12.66 -13.47
C ASN A 131 -14.19 -13.33 -12.25
N THR A 132 -14.49 -12.89 -11.02
CA THR A 132 -14.00 -13.51 -9.79
C THR A 132 -14.72 -14.82 -9.44
N ILE A 133 -15.96 -14.99 -9.89
CA ILE A 133 -16.81 -16.15 -9.57
C ILE A 133 -17.23 -16.95 -10.81
N THR A 134 -17.12 -16.36 -12.00
CA THR A 134 -17.43 -16.99 -13.28
C THR A 134 -16.26 -16.84 -14.25
N PRO A 135 -15.32 -17.80 -14.28
CA PRO A 135 -14.11 -17.73 -15.11
C PRO A 135 -14.35 -17.44 -16.60
N HIS A 136 -15.44 -17.95 -17.19
CA HIS A 136 -15.78 -17.69 -18.60
C HIS A 136 -15.99 -16.20 -18.93
N LYS A 137 -16.33 -15.36 -17.93
CA LYS A 137 -16.42 -13.90 -18.12
C LYS A 137 -15.08 -13.27 -18.42
N LEU A 138 -13.99 -13.86 -17.90
CA LEU A 138 -12.65 -13.47 -18.25
C LEU A 138 -12.32 -13.85 -19.70
N ASP A 139 -12.69 -15.05 -20.13
CA ASP A 139 -12.49 -15.52 -21.51
C ASP A 139 -13.24 -14.63 -22.52
N GLU A 140 -14.49 -14.25 -22.24
CA GLU A 140 -15.25 -13.30 -23.05
C GLU A 140 -14.58 -11.92 -23.14
N ALA A 141 -14.02 -11.45 -22.02
CA ALA A 141 -13.32 -10.17 -21.98
C ALA A 141 -12.02 -10.23 -22.80
N PHE A 142 -11.26 -11.31 -22.69
CA PHE A 142 -10.05 -11.55 -23.48
C PHE A 142 -10.37 -11.62 -24.98
N ALA A 143 -11.41 -12.36 -25.37
CA ALA A 143 -11.85 -12.45 -26.76
C ALA A 143 -12.19 -11.07 -27.35
N LYS A 144 -12.89 -10.21 -26.59
CA LYS A 144 -13.23 -8.83 -27.01
C LYS A 144 -11.99 -7.94 -27.17
N LEU A 145 -10.96 -8.18 -26.38
CA LEU A 145 -9.70 -7.44 -26.43
C LEU A 145 -8.70 -8.04 -27.43
N GLY A 146 -9.03 -9.17 -28.06
CA GLY A 146 -8.09 -9.92 -28.92
C GLY A 146 -6.89 -10.46 -28.15
N ILE A 147 -7.05 -10.73 -26.84
CA ILE A 147 -6.02 -11.28 -25.97
C ILE A 147 -6.07 -12.81 -26.06
N ASP A 148 -4.93 -13.41 -26.37
CA ASP A 148 -4.72 -14.85 -26.24
C ASP A 148 -4.13 -15.14 -24.85
N ALA A 149 -4.92 -15.76 -23.97
CA ALA A 149 -4.50 -16.10 -22.62
C ALA A 149 -3.46 -17.23 -22.59
N ASP A 150 -3.49 -18.13 -23.58
CA ASP A 150 -2.56 -19.25 -23.67
C ASP A 150 -1.16 -18.80 -24.13
N ALA A 151 -1.09 -17.61 -24.75
CA ALA A 151 0.18 -16.97 -25.08
C ALA A 151 0.92 -16.43 -23.85
N TRP A 152 0.27 -16.32 -22.69
CA TRP A 152 0.89 -15.81 -21.47
C TRP A 152 1.58 -16.93 -20.69
N ASP A 153 2.88 -16.77 -20.48
CA ASP A 153 3.57 -17.51 -19.43
C ASP A 153 3.31 -16.85 -18.07
N MET A 154 2.19 -17.23 -17.45
CA MET A 154 1.81 -16.72 -16.13
C MET A 154 2.90 -16.99 -15.08
N LYS A 155 3.61 -18.12 -15.18
CA LYS A 155 4.67 -18.47 -14.23
C LYS A 155 5.86 -17.52 -14.37
N SER A 156 6.27 -17.24 -15.60
CA SER A 156 7.30 -16.24 -15.86
C SER A 156 6.87 -14.84 -15.42
N TYR A 157 5.62 -14.45 -15.69
CA TYR A 157 5.08 -13.16 -15.27
C TYR A 157 5.11 -12.96 -13.75
N ILE A 158 4.61 -13.92 -12.96
CA ILE A 158 4.63 -13.83 -11.49
C ILE A 158 6.05 -13.86 -10.89
N GLN A 159 7.02 -14.41 -11.63
CA GLN A 159 8.43 -14.46 -11.22
C GLN A 159 9.23 -13.25 -11.69
N THR A 160 8.66 -12.40 -12.56
CA THR A 160 9.34 -11.23 -13.07
C THR A 160 9.43 -10.16 -11.99
N ASP A 161 10.65 -9.77 -11.64
CA ASP A 161 10.88 -8.66 -10.72
C ASP A 161 10.51 -7.33 -11.39
N ASN A 162 9.45 -6.71 -10.89
CA ASN A 162 9.07 -5.34 -11.20
C ASN A 162 9.27 -4.39 -10.00
N TRP A 163 9.67 -4.93 -8.85
CA TRP A 163 9.87 -4.17 -7.62
C TRP A 163 11.20 -3.42 -7.69
N GLN A 164 12.31 -4.06 -8.07
CA GLN A 164 13.61 -3.38 -8.07
C GLN A 164 13.61 -2.14 -8.98
N ALA A 165 13.02 -2.27 -10.17
CA ALA A 165 12.91 -1.16 -11.11
C ALA A 165 12.00 -0.03 -10.58
N ALA A 166 10.99 -0.34 -9.78
CA ALA A 166 10.14 0.66 -9.12
C ALA A 166 10.85 1.32 -7.92
N TYR A 167 11.58 0.54 -7.12
CA TYR A 167 12.36 1.01 -5.98
C TYR A 167 13.38 2.07 -6.43
N ASN A 168 14.11 1.79 -7.51
CA ASN A 168 15.16 2.68 -8.04
C ASN A 168 14.61 4.01 -8.61
N LYS A 169 13.29 4.14 -8.83
CA LYS A 169 12.68 5.40 -9.30
C LYS A 169 12.40 6.39 -8.18
N LYS A 170 12.33 5.93 -6.93
CA LYS A 170 12.10 6.79 -5.78
C LYS A 170 13.29 7.74 -5.59
N ARG A 171 12.98 9.01 -5.30
CA ARG A 171 13.98 10.04 -5.00
C ARG A 171 14.12 10.27 -3.49
N GLY A 172 15.19 10.96 -3.09
CA GLY A 172 15.45 11.33 -1.71
C GLY A 172 16.06 10.21 -0.86
N ASP A 173 15.97 10.35 0.46
CA ASP A 173 16.59 9.40 1.41
C ASP A 173 15.99 7.99 1.26
N ALA A 174 16.88 7.02 1.01
CA ALA A 174 16.53 5.61 0.84
C ALA A 174 15.94 4.97 2.12
N LYS A 175 16.15 5.60 3.28
CA LYS A 175 15.67 5.14 4.59
C LYS A 175 14.23 5.52 4.88
N VAL A 176 13.62 6.47 4.17
CA VAL A 176 12.25 6.95 4.46
C VAL A 176 11.26 6.53 3.37
N SER A 177 10.11 5.97 3.77
CA SER A 177 9.08 5.53 2.81
C SER A 177 8.31 6.69 2.20
N ASN A 178 8.24 7.84 2.87
CA ASN A 178 7.73 9.08 2.29
C ASN A 178 8.91 10.04 2.04
N SER A 179 9.31 10.24 0.79
CA SER A 179 10.40 11.17 0.45
C SER A 179 10.05 12.64 0.67
N GLY A 180 8.76 12.98 0.81
CA GLY A 180 8.29 14.36 0.92
C GLY A 180 8.35 15.17 -0.38
N ILE A 181 8.90 14.59 -1.45
CA ILE A 181 9.09 15.26 -2.74
C ILE A 181 7.75 15.26 -3.49
N LYS A 182 7.16 16.44 -3.69
CA LYS A 182 5.81 16.61 -4.25
C LYS A 182 5.64 15.97 -5.63
N ASP A 183 6.60 16.16 -6.53
CA ASP A 183 6.53 15.71 -7.92
C ASP A 183 7.19 14.35 -8.15
N ASP A 184 7.53 13.62 -7.08
CA ASP A 184 8.00 12.24 -7.17
C ASP A 184 6.80 11.28 -7.20
N ALA A 185 6.58 10.64 -8.35
CA ALA A 185 5.52 9.65 -8.50
C ALA A 185 5.71 8.43 -7.57
N PHE A 186 6.94 8.19 -7.09
CA PHE A 186 7.32 7.11 -6.19
C PHE A 186 7.57 7.60 -4.76
N ARG A 187 7.11 8.82 -4.40
CA ARG A 187 7.41 9.40 -3.08
C ARG A 187 7.00 8.53 -1.90
N LEU A 188 5.94 7.71 -2.06
CA LEU A 188 5.41 6.79 -1.04
C LEU A 188 5.90 5.36 -1.21
N PHE A 189 6.81 5.11 -2.15
CA PHE A 189 7.31 3.78 -2.40
C PHE A 189 8.11 3.31 -1.17
N PRO A 190 7.88 2.07 -0.67
CA PRO A 190 8.50 1.62 0.56
C PRO A 190 10.03 1.73 0.51
N ALA A 191 10.62 2.20 1.61
CA ALA A 191 12.06 2.20 1.82
C ALA A 191 12.58 0.77 2.15
N LEU A 192 12.19 -0.21 1.35
CA LEU A 192 12.53 -1.62 1.46
C LEU A 192 13.01 -2.09 0.08
N ASN A 193 14.33 -2.22 -0.06
CA ASN A 193 14.96 -2.67 -1.30
C ASN A 193 14.73 -4.19 -1.48
N PRO A 194 14.13 -4.66 -2.60
CA PRO A 194 13.90 -6.08 -2.79
C PRO A 194 15.19 -6.91 -2.84
N SER A 195 16.32 -6.31 -3.22
CA SER A 195 17.63 -7.00 -3.15
C SER A 195 18.10 -7.33 -1.74
N ALA A 196 17.53 -6.68 -0.70
CA ALA A 196 17.80 -6.98 0.71
C ALA A 196 16.88 -8.08 1.26
N LEU A 197 15.96 -8.61 0.45
CA LEU A 197 15.01 -9.66 0.85
C LEU A 197 15.52 -11.07 0.48
N PRO A 198 15.07 -12.12 1.19
CA PRO A 198 14.16 -12.10 2.35
C PRO A 198 14.83 -11.60 3.64
N ALA A 199 14.05 -11.41 4.71
CA ALA A 199 14.61 -11.23 6.05
C ALA A 199 15.50 -12.42 6.44
N GLN A 200 16.47 -12.15 7.32
CA GLN A 200 17.31 -13.19 7.91
C GLN A 200 16.55 -14.04 8.92
N ASP A 201 17.22 -15.04 9.48
CA ASP A 201 16.69 -16.02 10.43
C ASP A 201 16.04 -15.41 11.69
N ASP A 202 16.53 -14.26 12.13
CA ASP A 202 15.96 -13.49 13.25
C ASP A 202 14.79 -12.59 12.87
N GLY A 203 14.36 -12.64 11.61
CA GLY A 203 13.25 -11.89 11.05
C GLY A 203 13.59 -10.45 10.64
N PHE A 204 14.83 -9.97 10.82
CA PHE A 204 15.21 -8.62 10.39
C PHE A 204 15.79 -8.61 8.97
N VAL A 205 15.49 -7.54 8.24
CA VAL A 205 16.03 -7.28 6.91
C VAL A 205 17.32 -6.48 7.05
N ARG A 206 18.40 -7.03 6.49
CA ARG A 206 19.72 -6.38 6.44
C ARG A 206 20.15 -6.20 5.00
N THR A 207 20.75 -5.06 4.71
CA THR A 207 21.19 -4.65 3.38
C THR A 207 22.71 -4.69 3.28
N THR A 208 23.26 -4.81 2.08
CA THR A 208 24.70 -4.58 1.83
C THR A 208 25.00 -3.11 1.52
N ASN A 209 23.96 -2.29 1.29
CA ASN A 209 24.08 -0.87 0.99
C ASN A 209 23.95 -0.05 2.29
N GLY A 210 25.06 0.56 2.75
CA GLY A 210 25.08 1.35 3.97
C GLY A 210 24.12 2.55 3.98
N ASP A 211 23.77 3.10 2.81
CA ASP A 211 22.88 4.26 2.69
C ASP A 211 21.41 3.92 3.00
N GLU A 212 21.06 2.63 2.90
CA GLU A 212 19.73 2.09 3.22
C GLU A 212 19.62 1.66 4.69
N ALA A 213 20.73 1.62 5.43
CA ALA A 213 20.79 1.15 6.80
C ALA A 213 20.27 2.21 7.78
N ILE A 214 19.39 1.81 8.71
CA ILE A 214 19.00 2.67 9.83
C ILE A 214 20.09 2.64 10.91
N PHE A 215 20.64 1.45 11.17
CA PHE A 215 21.74 1.25 12.11
C PHE A 215 22.50 -0.04 11.80
N SER A 216 23.66 -0.23 12.41
CA SER A 216 24.38 -1.49 12.33
C SER A 216 24.19 -2.28 13.63
N ASP A 217 23.88 -3.57 13.51
CA ASP A 217 23.84 -4.52 14.62
C ASP A 217 24.96 -5.57 14.48
N GLN A 218 24.97 -6.57 15.36
CA GLN A 218 25.99 -7.61 15.37
C GLN A 218 26.02 -8.47 14.09
N LYS A 219 24.97 -8.44 13.28
CA LYS A 219 24.80 -9.22 12.05
C LYS A 219 24.91 -8.37 10.77
N GLY A 220 25.01 -7.04 10.88
CA GLY A 220 25.28 -6.15 9.75
C GLY A 220 24.40 -4.90 9.73
N HIS A 221 24.20 -4.34 8.53
CA HIS A 221 23.44 -3.11 8.30
C HIS A 221 21.93 -3.38 8.34
N ASN A 222 21.29 -3.06 9.46
CA ASN A 222 19.88 -3.26 9.71
C ASN A 222 19.03 -2.12 9.13
N THR A 223 18.03 -2.48 8.33
CA THR A 223 17.13 -1.52 7.67
C THR A 223 15.95 -1.08 8.55
N GLY A 224 15.83 -1.68 9.74
CA GLY A 224 14.68 -1.56 10.63
C GLY A 224 13.46 -2.38 10.19
N TRP A 225 13.43 -2.92 8.97
CA TRP A 225 12.31 -3.77 8.55
C TRP A 225 12.40 -5.14 9.20
N ARG A 226 11.24 -5.63 9.65
CA ARG A 226 11.08 -6.94 10.25
C ARG A 226 9.96 -7.69 9.56
N ALA A 227 10.23 -8.92 9.14
CA ALA A 227 9.23 -9.86 8.70
C ALA A 227 8.33 -10.26 9.88
N VAL A 228 7.02 -10.28 9.66
CA VAL A 228 6.01 -10.64 10.64
C VAL A 228 5.30 -11.89 10.15
N ASN A 229 5.29 -12.91 11.01
CA ASN A 229 4.36 -14.01 10.87
C ASN A 229 3.03 -13.55 11.45
N PHE A 230 2.00 -13.62 10.63
CA PHE A 230 0.62 -13.43 11.06
C PHE A 230 -0.10 -14.75 10.88
N MET A 231 -1.13 -14.99 11.70
CA MET A 231 -1.99 -16.14 11.49
C MET A 231 -2.76 -15.92 10.18
N PRO A 232 -2.51 -16.71 9.12
CA PRO A 232 -3.29 -16.58 7.90
C PRO A 232 -4.73 -16.99 8.23
N TYR A 233 -5.67 -16.10 7.97
CA TYR A 233 -7.09 -16.40 8.15
C TYR A 233 -7.54 -17.43 7.11
N GLY A 234 -8.42 -18.36 7.48
CA GLY A 234 -8.88 -19.48 6.64
C GLY A 234 -9.60 -19.10 5.34
N ILE A 235 -9.82 -17.80 5.09
CA ILE A 235 -10.24 -17.27 3.79
C ILE A 235 -9.09 -17.23 2.76
N PHE A 236 -7.84 -17.45 3.21
CA PHE A 236 -6.64 -17.51 2.38
C PHE A 236 -6.02 -18.91 2.51
N THR A 237 -6.49 -19.85 1.70
CA THR A 237 -5.91 -21.19 1.70
C THR A 237 -4.55 -21.18 0.99
N PRO A 238 -3.64 -22.12 1.30
CA PRO A 238 -2.35 -22.24 0.59
C PRO A 238 -2.49 -22.36 -0.94
N HIS A 239 -3.63 -22.85 -1.43
CA HIS A 239 -3.94 -22.99 -2.85
C HIS A 239 -4.37 -21.67 -3.54
N THR A 240 -4.82 -20.67 -2.78
CA THR A 240 -5.26 -19.36 -3.29
C THR A 240 -4.22 -18.26 -3.08
N GLY A 241 -3.00 -18.63 -2.68
CA GLY A 241 -1.95 -17.71 -2.29
C GLY A 241 -2.06 -17.33 -0.81
N SER A 242 -0.99 -17.57 -0.06
CA SER A 242 -0.75 -16.85 1.18
C SER A 242 -0.43 -15.42 0.79
N VAL A 243 -1.13 -14.43 1.36
CA VAL A 243 -0.66 -13.05 1.30
C VAL A 243 0.77 -13.04 1.84
N SER A 244 1.69 -12.63 0.97
CA SER A 244 3.13 -12.63 1.10
C SER A 244 3.60 -12.12 2.45
N GLY A 245 4.80 -12.53 2.88
CA GLY A 245 5.41 -12.09 4.14
C GLY A 245 5.24 -10.58 4.36
N ILE A 246 4.61 -10.20 5.46
CA ILE A 246 4.39 -8.80 5.82
C ILE A 246 5.67 -8.28 6.47
N TYR A 247 6.12 -7.11 6.05
CA TYR A 247 7.23 -6.42 6.69
C TYR A 247 6.71 -5.17 7.38
N ILE A 248 7.11 -4.98 8.63
CA ILE A 248 6.82 -3.78 9.41
C ILE A 248 8.11 -3.06 9.76
N ARG A 249 8.03 -1.73 9.90
CA ARG A 249 9.10 -0.92 10.44
C ARG A 249 8.51 0.25 11.21
N LEU A 250 8.91 0.38 12.47
CA LEU A 250 8.57 1.56 13.28
C LEU A 250 9.54 2.71 12.99
N ASP A 251 9.19 3.91 13.42
CA ASP A 251 10.10 5.05 13.30
C ASP A 251 11.40 4.85 14.11
N ALA A 252 12.46 5.54 13.71
CA ALA A 252 13.80 5.36 14.30
C ALA A 252 13.83 5.50 15.82
N LYS A 253 12.97 6.33 16.43
CA LYS A 253 12.93 6.51 17.88
C LYS A 253 12.53 5.25 18.66
N PHE A 254 11.77 4.34 18.05
CA PHE A 254 11.42 3.04 18.63
C PHE A 254 12.59 2.05 18.62
N MET A 255 13.70 2.41 17.98
CA MET A 255 14.93 1.61 17.89
C MET A 255 16.06 2.22 18.71
N GLN A 256 15.81 3.28 19.48
CA GLN A 256 16.82 4.07 20.16
C GLN A 256 16.66 4.01 21.67
N GLU A 257 17.79 3.88 22.37
CA GLU A 257 17.91 4.14 23.80
C GLU A 257 17.52 5.60 24.12
N SER A 258 17.26 5.92 25.39
CA SER A 258 16.89 7.29 25.81
C SER A 258 17.95 8.34 25.46
N ASN A 259 19.22 7.94 25.29
CA ASN A 259 20.31 8.81 24.85
C ASN A 259 20.40 9.00 23.31
N GLY A 260 19.51 8.36 22.53
CA GLY A 260 19.47 8.41 21.07
C GLY A 260 20.32 7.36 20.35
N THR A 261 21.04 6.51 21.07
CA THR A 261 21.84 5.43 20.47
C THR A 261 20.94 4.31 19.97
N PHE A 262 21.19 3.78 18.77
CA PHE A 262 20.43 2.65 18.25
C PHE A 262 20.71 1.35 19.00
N SER A 263 19.65 0.59 19.27
CA SER A 263 19.67 -0.65 20.04
C SER A 263 18.64 -1.63 19.47
N LEU A 264 19.12 -2.76 18.95
CA LEU A 264 18.23 -3.82 18.44
C LEU A 264 17.35 -4.38 19.57
N ASP A 265 17.85 -4.39 20.80
CA ASP A 265 17.11 -4.92 21.96
C ASP A 265 15.96 -3.99 22.37
N ILE A 266 16.16 -2.66 22.31
CA ILE A 266 15.07 -1.70 22.45
C ILE A 266 14.04 -1.89 21.33
N TYR A 267 14.49 -2.10 20.10
CA TYR A 267 13.57 -2.28 19.00
C TYR A 267 12.71 -3.54 19.15
N LYS A 268 13.32 -4.67 19.54
CA LYS A 268 12.60 -5.90 19.84
C LYS A 268 11.57 -5.72 20.94
N GLN A 269 11.93 -5.06 22.04
CA GLN A 269 10.99 -4.76 23.13
C GLN A 269 9.80 -3.92 22.63
N ASN A 270 10.06 -2.88 21.85
CA ASN A 270 8.99 -2.05 21.29
C ASN A 270 8.10 -2.81 20.28
N LEU A 271 8.66 -3.74 19.50
CA LEU A 271 7.89 -4.62 18.62
C LEU A 271 7.03 -5.62 19.41
N GLU A 272 7.53 -6.16 20.53
CA GLU A 272 6.76 -7.02 21.43
C GLU A 272 5.60 -6.26 22.10
N LEU A 273 5.84 -5.01 22.52
CA LEU A 273 4.80 -4.14 23.04
C LEU A 273 3.74 -3.84 21.98
N LEU A 274 4.15 -3.59 20.73
CA LEU A 274 3.22 -3.43 19.61
C LEU A 274 2.41 -4.69 19.33
N GLU A 275 3.03 -5.87 19.35
CA GLU A 275 2.32 -7.14 19.19
C GLU A 275 1.27 -7.31 20.29
N GLN A 276 1.63 -7.07 21.56
CA GLN A 276 0.70 -7.12 22.68
C GLN A 276 -0.41 -6.07 22.53
N ALA A 277 -0.09 -4.88 22.02
CA ALA A 277 -1.04 -3.82 21.74
C ALA A 277 -2.10 -4.28 20.74
N ILE A 278 -1.68 -4.78 19.59
CA ILE A 278 -2.55 -5.28 18.51
C ILE A 278 -3.41 -6.45 19.01
N GLN A 279 -2.83 -7.35 19.80
CA GLN A 279 -3.54 -8.53 20.33
C GLN A 279 -4.45 -8.22 21.53
N ASP A 280 -4.47 -6.97 22.00
CA ASP A 280 -5.16 -6.56 23.24
C ASP A 280 -4.71 -7.36 24.48
N ARG A 281 -3.39 -7.57 24.62
CA ARG A 281 -2.74 -8.36 25.67
C ARG A 281 -1.74 -7.56 26.51
N ILE A 282 -1.72 -6.24 26.39
CA ILE A 282 -0.84 -5.37 27.19
C ILE A 282 -1.17 -5.54 28.68
N GLN A 283 -0.14 -5.64 29.52
CA GLN A 283 -0.29 -5.66 30.98
C GLN A 283 -0.73 -4.29 31.51
N ASN A 284 -1.58 -4.27 32.52
CA ASN A 284 -2.26 -3.04 32.97
C ASN A 284 -1.34 -1.89 33.41
N ASP A 285 -0.11 -2.19 33.83
CA ASP A 285 0.91 -1.23 34.27
C ASP A 285 1.77 -0.68 33.12
N VAL A 286 1.70 -1.29 31.94
CA VAL A 286 2.47 -0.90 30.77
C VAL A 286 1.63 0.05 29.91
N THR A 287 2.06 1.31 29.84
CA THR A 287 1.29 2.39 29.19
C THR A 287 2.01 3.07 28.04
N HIS A 288 3.32 2.86 27.89
CA HIS A 288 4.17 3.53 26.91
C HIS A 288 5.21 2.55 26.35
N TYR A 289 5.79 2.91 25.21
CA TYR A 289 6.97 2.25 24.66
C TYR A 289 8.22 2.53 25.51
N VAL A 290 9.35 1.90 25.18
CA VAL A 290 10.62 2.04 25.90
C VAL A 290 11.69 2.78 25.08
N GLY A 291 12.76 3.20 25.77
CA GLY A 291 13.88 3.91 25.16
C GLY A 291 13.52 5.37 24.85
N LYS A 292 13.85 5.84 23.65
CA LYS A 292 13.53 7.20 23.20
C LYS A 292 12.05 7.40 22.87
N ALA A 293 11.30 6.31 22.66
CA ALA A 293 9.87 6.36 22.43
C ALA A 293 9.03 6.31 23.72
N SER A 294 9.64 6.56 24.89
CA SER A 294 8.93 6.52 26.18
C SER A 294 7.84 7.58 26.35
N ASP A 295 7.80 8.57 25.45
CA ASP A 295 6.75 9.58 25.34
C ASP A 295 5.55 9.12 24.49
N GLU A 296 5.67 8.01 23.77
CA GLU A 296 4.60 7.46 22.94
C GLU A 296 3.71 6.51 23.74
N PRO A 297 2.39 6.81 23.85
CA PRO A 297 1.46 5.94 24.55
C PRO A 297 1.20 4.66 23.76
N LEU A 298 0.98 3.56 24.48
CA LEU A 298 0.46 2.33 23.92
C LEU A 298 -1.06 2.40 23.80
N HIS A 299 -1.56 2.09 22.62
CA HIS A 299 -2.98 2.01 22.34
C HIS A 299 -3.40 0.55 22.21
N ARG A 300 -4.43 0.17 22.95
CA ARG A 300 -4.97 -1.20 22.93
C ARG A 300 -5.78 -1.45 21.65
N GLY A 301 -5.53 -2.60 21.04
CA GLY A 301 -6.12 -3.14 19.80
C GLY A 301 -6.20 -2.13 18.65
N LEU A 302 -5.05 -1.54 18.36
CA LEU A 302 -4.76 -0.87 17.10
C LEU A 302 -5.24 -1.69 15.88
#